data_AF-A0A397FTU7-F1
#
_entry.id   AF-A0A397FTU7-F1
#
_cell.length_a   1.000
_cell.length_b   1.000
_cell.length_c   1.000
_cell.angle_alpha   90.00
_cell.angle_beta   90.00
_cell.angle_gamma   90.00
#
_symmetry.space_group_name_H-M   'P 1'
#
loop_
_entity.id
_entity.type
_entity.pdbx_description
1 polymer ?
#
loop_
_entity_poly.entity_id
_entity_poly.type
_entity_poly.pdbx_seq_one_letter_code
_entity_poly.pdbx_strand_id
1 'polypeptide(L)'
;MNQNQPKSNKVLWWIIGGILFLVVSLLIIYTVIQTNKAKETSFNQKPTESNNKPGQTGNSSTTSKEELEKYLLEKRLDLQKYFVFCLQKEVKPGKVAITNQVNANNGRNIVPSLSNHLSKLIGERKDWIIFSGKYTNETSEEWNKDKLDQKIKNGEEWYIIFDKSQINSETCNYFSKLAGIGGTTFPTGIVLAVEAEPEVQIKKTKKETLDFLKKNDPILQEKF
;
A
#
# COMPACT_ATOMS: atom_id res chain seq x y z
N MET A 1 22.38 -18.92 -62.85
CA MET A 1 22.67 -17.59 -62.28
C MET A 1 22.08 -17.54 -60.88
N ASN A 2 22.93 -17.61 -59.84
CA ASN A 2 22.51 -17.52 -58.44
C ASN A 2 22.27 -16.05 -58.08
N GLN A 3 21.01 -15.67 -57.83
CA GLN A 3 20.70 -14.38 -57.24
C GLN A 3 20.79 -14.49 -55.71
N ASN A 4 21.90 -14.01 -55.15
CA ASN A 4 22.03 -13.70 -53.73
C ASN A 4 21.17 -12.48 -53.41
N GLN A 5 19.97 -12.68 -52.86
CA GLN A 5 19.23 -11.59 -52.23
C GLN A 5 19.87 -11.22 -50.88
N PRO A 6 20.08 -9.93 -50.58
CA PRO A 6 20.59 -9.50 -49.30
C PRO A 6 19.53 -9.74 -48.21
N LYS A 7 19.88 -10.55 -47.19
CA LYS A 7 19.05 -10.74 -46.01
C LYS A 7 18.83 -9.38 -45.34
N SER A 8 17.56 -9.00 -45.24
CA SER A 8 17.06 -7.76 -44.64
C SER A 8 17.65 -7.49 -43.25
N ASN A 9 18.41 -6.40 -43.13
CA ASN A 9 19.04 -5.89 -41.88
C ASN A 9 18.03 -5.40 -40.81
N LYS A 10 16.72 -5.63 -41.00
CA LYS A 10 15.68 -5.16 -40.07
C LYS A 10 15.84 -5.77 -38.67
N VAL A 11 16.26 -7.03 -38.57
CA VAL A 11 16.48 -7.71 -37.28
C VAL A 11 17.62 -7.05 -36.49
N LEU A 12 18.66 -6.58 -37.18
CA LEU A 12 19.80 -5.89 -36.54
C LEU A 12 19.37 -4.56 -35.90
N TRP A 13 18.45 -3.82 -36.54
CA TRP A 13 17.90 -2.58 -36.00
C TRP A 13 17.04 -2.79 -34.74
N TRP A 14 16.27 -3.88 -34.67
CA TRP A 14 15.52 -4.25 -33.45
C TRP A 14 16.45 -4.62 -32.29
N ILE A 15 17.54 -5.34 -32.58
CA ILE A 15 18.54 -5.70 -31.56
C ILE A 15 19.26 -4.44 -31.05
N ILE A 16 19.69 -3.54 -31.94
CA ILE A 16 20.33 -2.27 -31.57
C ILE A 16 19.40 -1.40 -30.72
N GLY A 17 18.11 -1.30 -31.10
CA GLY A 17 17.11 -0.56 -30.33
C GLY A 17 16.89 -1.13 -28.92
N GLY A 18 16.84 -2.46 -28.78
CA GLY A 18 16.72 -3.11 -27.47
C GLY A 18 17.93 -2.87 -26.56
N ILE A 19 19.15 -2.90 -27.11
CA ILE A 19 20.38 -2.62 -26.36
C ILE A 19 20.41 -1.16 -25.89
N LEU A 20 20.06 -0.20 -26.77
CA LEU A 20 19.97 1.21 -26.41
C LEU A 20 18.96 1.45 -25.27
N PHE A 21 17.80 0.81 -25.32
CA PHE A 21 16.78 0.92 -24.27
C PHE A 21 17.26 0.40 -22.91
N LEU A 22 18.01 -0.71 -22.90
CA LEU A 22 18.59 -1.27 -21.68
C LEU A 22 19.66 -0.35 -21.08
N VAL A 23 20.54 0.22 -21.92
CA VAL A 23 21.60 1.14 -21.47
C VAL A 23 21.00 2.41 -20.85
N VAL A 24 19.97 2.99 -21.47
CA VAL A 24 19.28 4.17 -20.93
C VAL A 24 18.56 3.85 -19.62
N SER A 25 17.90 2.69 -19.53
CA SER A 25 17.23 2.23 -18.31
C SER A 25 18.22 2.04 -17.15
N LEU A 26 19.39 1.45 -17.42
CA LEU A 26 20.45 1.29 -16.42
C LEU A 26 21.05 2.64 -15.97
N LEU A 27 21.20 3.60 -16.88
CA LEU A 27 21.64 4.96 -16.56
C LEU A 27 20.65 5.68 -15.64
N ILE A 28 19.34 5.55 -15.87
CA ILE A 28 18.29 6.14 -15.01
C ILE A 28 18.33 5.50 -13.61
N ILE A 29 18.47 4.17 -13.53
CA ILE A 29 18.58 3.48 -12.23
C ILE A 29 19.85 3.94 -11.49
N TYR A 30 20.98 4.07 -12.20
CA TYR A 30 22.24 4.53 -11.62
C TYR A 30 22.16 5.98 -11.09
N THR A 31 21.53 6.90 -11.82
CA THR A 31 21.35 8.29 -11.35
C THR A 31 20.43 8.39 -10.14
N VAL A 32 19.36 7.58 -10.08
CA VAL A 32 18.48 7.49 -8.89
C VAL A 32 19.26 6.97 -7.67
N ILE A 33 20.09 5.94 -7.84
CA ILE A 33 20.91 5.39 -6.75
C ILE A 33 21.96 6.40 -6.27
N GLN A 34 22.65 7.10 -7.17
CA GLN A 34 23.65 8.12 -6.81
C GLN A 34 23.01 9.33 -6.13
N THR A 35 21.83 9.76 -6.56
CA THR A 35 21.09 10.87 -5.91
C THR A 35 20.69 10.51 -4.48
N ASN A 36 20.33 9.24 -4.23
CA ASN A 36 20.02 8.74 -2.89
C ASN A 36 21.28 8.64 -2.02
N LYS A 37 22.41 8.17 -2.57
CA LYS A 37 23.69 8.13 -1.83
C LYS A 37 24.24 9.51 -1.49
N ALA A 38 24.12 10.49 -2.39
CA ALA A 38 24.57 11.87 -2.15
C ALA A 38 23.75 12.59 -1.07
N LYS A 39 22.48 12.22 -0.89
CA LYS A 39 21.65 12.71 0.24
C LYS A 39 22.05 12.11 1.58
N GLU A 40 22.65 10.93 1.59
CA GLU A 40 23.12 10.28 2.83
C GLU A 40 24.54 10.72 3.24
N THR A 41 25.41 11.13 2.30
CA THR A 41 26.78 11.57 2.61
C THR A 41 26.91 13.06 2.95
N SER A 42 25.93 13.91 2.65
CA SER A 42 25.99 15.34 3.02
C SER A 42 25.59 15.64 4.47
N PHE A 43 25.18 14.63 5.25
CA PHE A 43 24.75 14.79 6.65
C PHE A 43 25.84 14.52 7.71
N ASN A 44 27.06 14.18 7.31
CA ASN A 44 28.16 13.91 8.25
C ASN A 44 29.40 14.76 7.97
N GLN A 45 29.33 16.06 8.25
CA GLN A 45 30.51 16.88 8.56
C GLN A 45 30.22 17.86 9.71
N LYS A 46 30.93 17.65 10.83
CA LYS A 46 31.29 18.62 11.89
C LYS A 46 32.83 18.70 11.86
N PRO A 47 33.58 19.80 12.19
CA PRO A 47 33.37 20.87 13.20
C PRO A 47 33.60 22.31 12.64
N THR A 48 33.42 23.45 13.34
CA THR A 48 33.93 23.85 14.68
C THR A 48 33.19 25.12 15.16
N GLU A 49 33.27 25.34 16.48
CA GLU A 49 32.60 26.30 17.35
C GLU A 49 32.61 27.79 16.94
N SER A 50 31.52 28.48 17.26
CA SER A 50 31.55 29.86 17.76
C SER A 50 30.28 30.12 18.57
N ASN A 51 30.49 30.45 19.84
CA ASN A 51 29.50 30.77 20.87
C ASN A 51 28.54 31.89 20.45
N ASN A 52 27.23 31.70 20.66
CA ASN A 52 26.33 32.64 21.35
C ASN A 52 24.90 32.07 21.47
N LYS A 53 24.37 32.06 22.71
CA LYS A 53 22.94 31.87 23.07
C LYS A 53 22.19 33.21 22.82
N PRO A 54 20.83 33.31 22.87
CA PRO A 54 19.79 32.29 22.99
C PRO A 54 18.63 32.43 21.96
N GLY A 55 17.92 31.33 21.70
CA GLY A 55 16.69 31.37 20.90
C GLY A 55 16.30 29.99 20.38
N GLN A 56 15.81 29.13 21.28
CA GLN A 56 15.19 27.87 20.91
C GLN A 56 13.89 28.14 20.17
N THR A 57 13.91 28.01 18.84
CA THR A 57 12.69 27.84 18.04
C THR A 57 12.97 26.87 16.90
N GLY A 58 12.37 25.69 17.01
CA GLY A 58 11.89 24.91 15.86
C GLY A 58 12.91 24.12 15.06
N ASN A 59 13.31 22.94 15.56
CA ASN A 59 13.80 21.84 14.69
C ASN A 59 13.27 20.45 15.12
N SER A 60 12.31 20.36 16.04
CA SER A 60 11.80 19.07 16.55
C SER A 60 10.54 18.54 15.81
N SER A 61 9.93 19.35 14.93
CA SER A 61 8.67 18.98 14.25
C SER A 61 8.86 18.16 12.98
N THR A 62 9.98 18.33 12.27
CA THR A 62 10.22 17.62 11.00
C THR A 62 10.51 16.14 11.23
N THR A 63 11.38 15.84 12.20
CA THR A 63 11.76 14.46 12.56
C THR A 63 10.56 13.66 13.07
N SER A 64 9.71 14.27 13.89
CA SER A 64 8.52 13.59 14.45
C SER A 64 7.46 13.30 13.40
N LYS A 65 7.27 14.20 12.43
CA LYS A 65 6.35 13.98 11.31
C LYS A 65 6.82 12.86 10.39
N GLU A 66 8.09 12.86 10.00
CA GLU A 66 8.66 11.80 9.16
C GLU A 66 8.60 10.44 9.86
N GLU A 67 8.85 10.41 11.17
CA GLU A 67 8.73 9.19 11.96
C GLU A 67 7.29 8.68 12.05
N LEU A 68 6.33 9.59 12.25
CA LEU A 68 4.90 9.28 12.28
C LEU A 68 4.39 8.78 10.92
N GLU A 69 4.90 9.33 9.81
CA GLU A 69 4.56 8.89 8.45
C GLU A 69 4.90 7.43 8.17
N LYS A 70 5.97 6.90 8.80
CA LYS A 70 6.36 5.48 8.65
C LYS A 70 5.28 4.52 9.14
N TYR A 71 4.40 4.93 10.06
CA TYR A 71 3.33 4.07 10.58
C TYR A 71 2.21 3.80 9.58
N LEU A 72 2.13 4.52 8.46
CA LEU A 72 1.08 4.29 7.46
C LEU A 72 1.26 2.99 6.68
N LEU A 73 2.50 2.63 6.35
CA LEU A 73 2.77 1.51 5.44
C LEU A 73 3.90 0.60 5.94
N GLU A 74 4.91 1.17 6.59
CA GLU A 74 6.11 0.44 7.03
C GLU A 74 5.93 -0.14 8.44
N LYS A 75 5.52 0.69 9.40
CA LYS A 75 5.37 0.35 10.82
C LYS A 75 3.91 0.09 11.25
N ARG A 76 2.99 -0.14 10.32
CA ARG A 76 1.57 -0.36 10.63
C ARG A 76 1.28 -1.56 11.54
N LEU A 77 2.21 -2.51 11.63
CA LEU A 77 2.10 -3.63 12.56
C LEU A 77 2.41 -3.21 14.00
N ASP A 78 3.24 -2.18 14.17
CA ASP A 78 3.66 -1.64 15.48
C ASP A 78 2.57 -0.77 16.13
N LEU A 79 1.59 -0.31 15.35
CA LEU A 79 0.37 0.30 15.88
C LEU A 79 -0.30 -0.67 16.86
N GLN A 80 -0.86 -0.18 17.95
CA GLN A 80 -1.46 -1.08 18.94
C GLN A 80 -2.90 -1.43 18.56
N LYS A 81 -3.70 -0.43 18.20
CA LYS A 81 -5.15 -0.59 18.00
C LYS A 81 -5.52 -0.76 16.55
N TYR A 82 -4.93 0.05 15.66
CA TYR A 82 -5.37 0.11 14.27
C TYR A 82 -4.43 -0.62 13.32
N PHE A 83 -4.99 -1.11 12.21
CA PHE A 83 -4.25 -1.45 11.02
C PHE A 83 -4.65 -0.46 9.92
N VAL A 84 -3.68 -0.02 9.11
CA VAL A 84 -3.90 0.95 8.04
C VAL A 84 -3.25 0.48 6.74
N PHE A 85 -3.92 0.71 5.62
CA PHE A 85 -3.33 0.52 4.30
C PHE A 85 -3.87 1.55 3.31
N CYS A 86 -3.09 1.82 2.26
CA CYS A 86 -3.49 2.77 1.21
C CYS A 86 -4.03 2.01 -0.01
N LEU A 87 -5.27 2.28 -0.38
CA LEU A 87 -5.98 1.60 -1.47
C LEU A 87 -5.20 1.67 -2.79
N GLN A 88 -4.74 2.84 -3.18
CA GLN A 88 -4.09 3.10 -4.48
C GLN A 88 -2.68 2.53 -4.55
N LYS A 89 -1.98 2.45 -3.42
CA LYS A 89 -0.61 1.94 -3.36
C LYS A 89 -0.57 0.43 -3.20
N GLU A 90 -1.57 -0.15 -2.56
CA GLU A 90 -1.48 -1.52 -2.04
C GLU A 90 -2.55 -2.48 -2.56
N VAL A 91 -3.53 -1.99 -3.32
CA VAL A 91 -4.58 -2.79 -3.94
C VAL A 91 -4.49 -2.65 -5.45
N LYS A 92 -4.55 -3.78 -6.16
CA LYS A 92 -4.47 -3.82 -7.62
C LYS A 92 -5.87 -3.72 -8.22
N PRO A 93 -6.08 -2.91 -9.28
CA PRO A 93 -7.34 -2.88 -9.99
C PRO A 93 -7.61 -4.22 -10.68
N GLY A 94 -8.88 -4.48 -11.00
CA GLY A 94 -9.31 -5.73 -11.64
C GLY A 94 -9.76 -6.78 -10.64
N LYS A 95 -10.80 -7.53 -11.04
CA LYS A 95 -11.47 -8.52 -10.20
C LYS A 95 -10.55 -9.70 -9.88
N VAL A 96 -10.70 -10.27 -8.69
CA VAL A 96 -10.05 -11.54 -8.35
C VAL A 96 -10.84 -12.67 -8.99
N ALA A 97 -10.15 -13.44 -9.84
CA ALA A 97 -10.61 -14.75 -10.28
C ALA A 97 -10.32 -15.75 -9.15
N ILE A 98 -11.38 -16.16 -8.46
CA ILE A 98 -11.28 -17.02 -7.29
C ILE A 98 -11.32 -18.49 -7.72
N THR A 99 -12.11 -18.77 -8.76
CA THR A 99 -12.04 -20.01 -9.54
C THR A 99 -12.16 -19.66 -11.02
N ASN A 100 -12.02 -20.65 -11.90
CA ASN A 100 -12.24 -20.47 -13.35
C ASN A 100 -13.66 -19.99 -13.70
N GLN A 101 -14.61 -20.01 -12.75
CA GLN A 101 -16.02 -19.66 -12.97
C GLN A 101 -16.53 -18.55 -12.03
N VAL A 102 -15.82 -18.24 -10.95
CA VAL A 102 -16.28 -17.29 -9.93
C VAL A 102 -15.32 -16.11 -9.84
N ASN A 103 -15.83 -14.93 -10.20
CA ASN A 103 -15.15 -13.65 -10.02
C ASN A 103 -15.83 -12.86 -8.91
N ALA A 104 -15.07 -12.42 -7.90
CA ALA A 104 -15.56 -11.45 -6.94
C ALA A 104 -15.53 -10.05 -7.57
N ASN A 105 -16.70 -9.49 -7.87
CA ASN A 105 -16.81 -8.16 -8.46
C ASN A 105 -16.21 -7.05 -7.58
N ASN A 106 -16.25 -7.25 -6.26
CA ASN A 106 -15.67 -6.42 -5.21
C ASN A 106 -14.38 -7.00 -4.61
N GLY A 107 -13.84 -8.08 -5.18
CA GLY A 107 -12.57 -8.66 -4.75
C GLY A 107 -11.40 -8.06 -5.52
N ARG A 108 -10.29 -7.74 -4.85
CA ARG A 108 -9.05 -7.23 -5.45
C ARG A 108 -7.81 -7.93 -4.91
N ASN A 109 -6.86 -8.18 -5.81
CA ASN A 109 -5.53 -8.64 -5.43
C ASN A 109 -4.79 -7.53 -4.69
N ILE A 110 -3.97 -7.90 -3.71
CA ILE A 110 -3.14 -6.94 -2.98
C ILE A 110 -1.66 -7.06 -3.37
N VAL A 111 -0.89 -6.01 -3.12
CA VAL A 111 0.56 -6.03 -3.35
C VAL A 111 1.27 -6.87 -2.29
N PRO A 112 2.50 -7.36 -2.56
CA PRO A 112 3.22 -8.24 -1.63
C PRO A 112 3.43 -7.68 -0.21
N SER A 113 3.65 -6.37 -0.06
CA SER A 113 3.83 -5.74 1.26
C SER A 113 2.56 -5.81 2.11
N LEU A 114 1.39 -5.54 1.52
CA LEU A 114 0.10 -5.65 2.20
C LEU A 114 -0.25 -7.11 2.48
N SER A 115 0.00 -8.01 1.52
CA SER A 115 -0.14 -9.45 1.72
C SER A 115 0.66 -9.93 2.92
N ASN A 116 1.94 -9.58 3.00
CA ASN A 116 2.80 -9.96 4.12
C ASN A 116 2.30 -9.41 5.45
N HIS A 117 1.94 -8.12 5.52
CA HIS A 117 1.49 -7.49 6.76
C HIS A 117 0.13 -8.05 7.23
N LEU A 118 -0.84 -8.25 6.34
CA LEU A 118 -2.09 -8.92 6.70
C LEU A 118 -1.87 -10.36 7.12
N SER A 119 -0.96 -11.09 6.44
CA SER A 119 -0.66 -12.47 6.79
C SER A 119 -0.06 -12.58 8.18
N LYS A 120 0.87 -11.68 8.54
CA LYS A 120 1.44 -11.59 9.89
C LYS A 120 0.39 -11.24 10.94
N LEU A 121 -0.51 -10.31 10.62
CA LEU A 121 -1.58 -9.88 11.53
C LEU A 121 -2.56 -11.03 11.85
N ILE A 122 -2.85 -11.87 10.87
CA ILE A 122 -3.89 -12.90 10.97
C ILE A 122 -3.32 -14.28 11.36
N GLY A 123 -2.03 -14.53 11.07
CA GLY A 123 -1.37 -15.83 11.27
C GLY A 123 -1.47 -16.78 10.08
N GLU A 124 -2.02 -16.33 8.95
CA GLU A 124 -2.25 -17.15 7.75
C GLU A 124 -1.98 -16.34 6.49
N ARG A 125 -1.54 -17.00 5.41
CA ARG A 125 -1.30 -16.34 4.12
C ARG A 125 -2.57 -15.68 3.57
N LYS A 126 -2.50 -14.39 3.23
CA LYS A 126 -3.55 -13.63 2.52
C LYS A 126 -3.01 -12.97 1.25
N ASP A 127 -3.76 -13.09 0.16
CA ASP A 127 -3.36 -12.65 -1.17
C ASP A 127 -4.35 -11.64 -1.80
N TRP A 128 -5.55 -11.50 -1.23
CA TRP A 128 -6.61 -10.62 -1.77
C TRP A 128 -7.65 -10.22 -0.72
N ILE A 129 -8.44 -9.18 -1.04
CA ILE A 129 -9.46 -8.58 -0.16
C ILE A 129 -10.79 -8.47 -0.92
N ILE A 130 -11.90 -8.82 -0.27
CA ILE A 130 -13.27 -8.43 -0.66
C ILE A 130 -13.66 -7.17 0.10
N PHE A 131 -14.13 -6.16 -0.62
CA PHE A 131 -14.69 -4.94 -0.03
C PHE A 131 -16.22 -5.05 0.04
N SER A 132 -16.77 -5.12 1.25
CA SER A 132 -18.21 -5.24 1.52
C SER A 132 -18.79 -3.91 2.01
N GLY A 133 -20.12 -3.83 2.12
CA GLY A 133 -20.84 -2.66 2.65
C GLY A 133 -20.68 -2.50 4.15
N LYS A 134 -21.81 -2.38 4.86
CA LYS A 134 -21.81 -2.16 6.32
C LYS A 134 -21.43 -3.41 7.12
N TYR A 135 -21.71 -4.60 6.59
CA TYR A 135 -21.29 -5.88 7.16
C TYR A 135 -20.59 -6.75 6.12
N THR A 136 -19.82 -7.75 6.56
CA THR A 136 -19.03 -8.63 5.67
C THR A 136 -19.89 -9.36 4.63
N ASN A 137 -21.16 -9.63 4.93
CA ASN A 137 -22.12 -10.29 4.05
C ASN A 137 -22.93 -9.32 3.16
N GLU A 138 -22.74 -8.01 3.29
CA GLU A 138 -23.48 -7.00 2.52
C GLU A 138 -22.68 -6.50 1.32
N THR A 139 -23.36 -6.30 0.19
CA THR A 139 -22.75 -5.69 -1.00
C THR A 139 -22.76 -4.17 -0.88
N SER A 140 -21.63 -3.54 -1.21
CA SER A 140 -21.58 -2.09 -1.42
C SER A 140 -21.77 -1.73 -2.88
N GLU A 141 -22.51 -0.66 -3.17
CA GLU A 141 -22.52 -0.06 -4.51
C GLU A 141 -21.26 0.77 -4.78
N GLU A 142 -20.69 1.38 -3.76
CA GLU A 142 -19.52 2.27 -3.86
C GLU A 142 -18.22 1.46 -4.03
N TRP A 143 -18.15 0.29 -3.40
CA TRP A 143 -16.95 -0.55 -3.32
C TRP A 143 -17.03 -1.79 -4.22
N ASN A 144 -17.54 -1.61 -5.44
CA ASN A 144 -17.81 -2.71 -6.36
C ASN A 144 -17.46 -2.37 -7.81
N LYS A 145 -17.14 -3.41 -8.61
CA LYS A 145 -16.89 -3.35 -10.06
C LYS A 145 -16.01 -2.15 -10.45
N ASP A 146 -16.45 -1.38 -11.45
CA ASP A 146 -15.69 -0.29 -12.06
C ASP A 146 -15.56 0.91 -11.12
N LYS A 147 -16.50 1.13 -10.20
CA LYS A 147 -16.40 2.19 -9.17
C LYS A 147 -15.21 1.96 -8.24
N LEU A 148 -15.01 0.71 -7.81
CA LEU A 148 -13.83 0.34 -7.01
C LEU A 148 -12.53 0.50 -7.81
N ASP A 149 -12.51 0.08 -9.08
CA ASP A 149 -11.34 0.27 -9.94
C ASP A 149 -11.02 1.75 -10.17
N GLN A 150 -12.04 2.59 -10.34
CA GLN A 150 -11.88 4.04 -10.43
C GLN A 150 -11.27 4.59 -9.14
N LYS A 151 -11.77 4.19 -7.96
CA LYS A 151 -11.16 4.60 -6.68
C LYS A 151 -9.70 4.23 -6.58
N ILE A 152 -9.33 3.01 -7.01
CA ILE A 152 -7.94 2.54 -7.01
C ILE A 152 -7.07 3.33 -8.01
N LYS A 153 -7.64 3.82 -9.11
CA LYS A 153 -6.89 4.50 -10.19
C LYS A 153 -6.86 6.04 -10.10
N ASN A 154 -7.83 6.67 -9.44
CA ASN A 154 -8.10 8.11 -9.54
C ASN A 154 -7.05 9.04 -8.89
N GLY A 155 -5.90 8.52 -8.42
CA GLY A 155 -4.80 9.32 -7.89
C GLY A 155 -5.02 9.97 -6.51
N GLU A 156 -6.26 10.03 -6.03
CA GLU A 156 -6.58 10.35 -4.63
C GLU A 156 -6.09 9.24 -3.70
N GLU A 157 -5.48 9.56 -2.55
CA GLU A 157 -5.03 8.53 -1.59
C GLU A 157 -6.14 8.22 -0.56
N TRP A 158 -6.76 7.06 -0.70
CA TRP A 158 -7.74 6.54 0.24
C TRP A 158 -7.04 5.60 1.22
N TYR A 159 -7.02 5.97 2.49
CA TYR A 159 -6.49 5.17 3.58
C TYR A 159 -7.65 4.47 4.27
N ILE A 160 -7.56 3.15 4.32
CA ILE A 160 -8.51 2.29 5.04
C ILE A 160 -7.87 1.92 6.36
N ILE A 161 -8.57 2.22 7.45
CA ILE A 161 -8.12 2.03 8.82
C ILE A 161 -9.16 1.16 9.51
N PHE A 162 -8.75 0.06 10.15
CA PHE A 162 -9.67 -0.80 10.91
C PHE A 162 -9.07 -1.20 12.24
N ASP A 163 -9.92 -1.38 13.24
CA ASP A 163 -9.53 -1.85 14.57
C ASP A 163 -9.09 -3.33 14.51
N LYS A 164 -7.95 -3.65 15.11
CA LYS A 164 -7.39 -5.00 15.10
C LYS A 164 -7.96 -5.91 16.18
N SER A 165 -8.58 -5.34 17.22
CA SER A 165 -9.02 -6.08 18.41
C SER A 165 -10.04 -7.16 18.12
N GLN A 166 -10.85 -6.99 17.06
CA GLN A 166 -11.91 -7.94 16.70
C GLN A 166 -11.51 -8.89 15.56
N ILE A 167 -10.28 -8.84 15.04
CA ILE A 167 -9.85 -9.73 13.94
C ILE A 167 -9.97 -11.20 14.33
N ASN A 168 -9.77 -11.53 15.61
CA ASN A 168 -9.86 -12.89 16.15
C ASN A 168 -11.24 -13.22 16.73
N SER A 169 -12.21 -12.31 16.64
CA SER A 169 -13.55 -12.52 17.19
C SER A 169 -14.43 -13.27 16.19
N GLU A 170 -15.11 -14.31 16.67
CA GLU A 170 -16.10 -15.06 15.88
C GLU A 170 -17.36 -14.24 15.57
N THR A 171 -17.60 -13.17 16.33
CA THR A 171 -18.77 -12.28 16.17
C THR A 171 -18.44 -10.98 15.45
N CYS A 172 -17.25 -10.87 14.84
CA CYS A 172 -16.86 -9.68 14.09
C CYS A 172 -17.66 -9.58 12.79
N ASN A 173 -18.48 -8.53 12.67
CA ASN A 173 -19.33 -8.30 11.50
C ASN A 173 -18.66 -7.45 10.42
N TYR A 174 -17.52 -6.80 10.71
CA TYR A 174 -16.83 -5.92 9.78
C TYR A 174 -15.55 -6.52 9.18
N PHE A 175 -15.02 -7.59 9.77
CA PHE A 175 -13.81 -8.25 9.30
C PHE A 175 -13.99 -9.77 9.32
N SER A 176 -13.68 -10.42 8.20
CA SER A 176 -13.57 -11.88 8.13
C SER A 176 -12.20 -12.29 7.62
N LYS A 177 -11.55 -13.22 8.32
CA LYS A 177 -10.28 -13.84 7.91
C LYS A 177 -10.41 -14.71 6.65
N LEU A 178 -11.62 -15.11 6.31
CA LEU A 178 -11.93 -16.00 5.21
C LEU A 178 -12.96 -15.33 4.30
N ALA A 179 -12.70 -15.35 3.00
CA ALA A 179 -13.66 -14.92 2.01
C ALA A 179 -14.62 -16.06 1.65
N GLY A 180 -15.93 -15.80 1.67
CA GLY A 180 -16.96 -16.77 1.30
C GLY A 180 -17.70 -16.34 0.04
N ILE A 181 -17.78 -17.19 -0.98
CA ILE A 181 -18.59 -16.93 -2.19
C ILE A 181 -19.29 -18.21 -2.62
N GLY A 182 -20.61 -18.14 -2.80
CA GLY A 182 -21.41 -19.28 -3.25
C GLY A 182 -21.29 -20.51 -2.34
N GLY A 183 -21.17 -20.29 -1.02
CA GLY A 183 -20.99 -21.37 -0.03
C GLY A 183 -19.58 -21.95 0.05
N THR A 184 -18.63 -21.47 -0.77
CA THR A 184 -17.21 -21.90 -0.71
C THR A 184 -16.39 -20.87 0.05
N THR A 185 -15.52 -21.34 0.95
CA THR A 185 -14.59 -20.51 1.72
C THR A 185 -13.18 -20.55 1.13
N PHE A 186 -12.53 -19.39 1.06
CA PHE A 186 -11.20 -19.23 0.49
C PHE A 186 -10.24 -18.68 1.55
N PRO A 187 -9.26 -19.48 2.01
CA PRO A 187 -8.39 -19.10 3.11
C PRO A 187 -7.41 -17.99 2.78
N THR A 188 -7.13 -17.74 1.50
CA THR A 188 -6.22 -16.67 1.08
C THR A 188 -6.91 -15.32 0.92
N GLY A 189 -8.24 -15.25 1.04
CA GLY A 189 -9.01 -14.02 0.95
C GLY A 189 -9.49 -13.56 2.31
N ILE A 190 -9.52 -12.25 2.53
CA ILE A 190 -10.25 -11.62 3.64
C ILE A 190 -11.49 -10.89 3.12
N VAL A 191 -12.42 -10.60 4.03
CA VAL A 191 -13.55 -9.69 3.77
C VAL A 191 -13.46 -8.52 4.73
N LEU A 192 -13.58 -7.31 4.22
CA LEU A 192 -13.59 -6.08 5.00
C LEU A 192 -14.86 -5.28 4.65
N ALA A 193 -15.72 -5.06 5.64
CA ALA A 193 -16.87 -4.19 5.54
C ALA A 193 -16.41 -2.74 5.70
N VAL A 194 -16.26 -2.02 4.59
CA VAL A 194 -15.62 -0.70 4.60
C VAL A 194 -16.55 0.43 4.99
N GLU A 195 -17.85 0.17 5.07
CA GLU A 195 -18.87 1.13 5.54
C GLU A 195 -19.26 0.87 7.01
N ALA A 196 -18.53 0.01 7.72
CA ALA A 196 -18.76 -0.31 9.12
C ALA A 196 -18.20 0.78 10.04
N GLU A 197 -18.91 1.90 10.19
CA GLU A 197 -18.56 2.92 11.18
C GLU A 197 -19.11 2.59 12.58
N PRO A 198 -18.33 2.85 13.66
CA PRO A 198 -17.02 3.51 13.68
C PRO A 198 -15.80 2.60 13.48
N GLU A 199 -15.99 1.28 13.38
CA GLU A 199 -14.92 0.27 13.43
C GLU A 199 -13.92 0.33 12.27
N VAL A 200 -14.41 0.74 11.09
CA VAL A 200 -13.63 1.00 9.89
C VAL A 200 -13.75 2.47 9.53
N GLN A 201 -12.60 3.11 9.31
CA GLN A 201 -12.49 4.52 8.97
C GLN A 201 -11.82 4.65 7.62
N ILE A 202 -12.34 5.58 6.81
CA ILE A 202 -11.78 5.92 5.51
C ILE A 202 -11.35 7.38 5.54
N LYS A 203 -10.09 7.64 5.23
CA LYS A 203 -9.51 8.99 5.16
C LYS A 203 -8.96 9.23 3.76
N LYS A 204 -9.14 10.45 3.24
CA LYS A 204 -8.78 10.77 1.84
C LYS A 204 -7.42 11.47 1.71
N THR A 205 -6.76 11.71 2.84
CA THR A 205 -5.43 12.29 2.85
C THR A 205 -4.53 11.61 3.86
N LYS A 206 -3.23 11.62 3.54
CA LYS A 206 -2.18 11.23 4.48
C LYS A 206 -2.33 11.99 5.81
N LYS A 207 -2.53 13.31 5.75
CA LYS A 207 -2.64 14.18 6.93
C LYS A 207 -3.79 13.76 7.85
N GLU A 208 -4.99 13.59 7.31
CA GLU A 208 -6.17 13.14 8.09
C GLU A 208 -5.93 11.77 8.74
N THR A 209 -5.26 10.88 8.02
CA THR A 209 -4.93 9.54 8.52
C THR A 209 -3.98 9.61 9.71
N LEU A 210 -2.92 10.41 9.60
CA LEU A 210 -1.97 10.60 10.70
C LEU A 210 -2.60 11.29 11.90
N ASP A 211 -3.41 12.33 11.66
CA ASP A 211 -4.13 13.04 12.72
C ASP A 211 -5.09 12.09 13.45
N PHE A 212 -5.76 11.19 12.73
CA PHE A 212 -6.59 10.14 13.32
C PHE A 212 -5.75 9.17 14.16
N LEU A 213 -4.69 8.61 13.59
CA LEU A 213 -3.86 7.62 14.28
C LEU A 213 -3.20 8.20 15.54
N LYS A 214 -2.65 9.41 15.46
CA LYS A 214 -2.06 10.11 16.61
C LYS A 214 -3.06 10.31 17.75
N LYS A 215 -4.33 10.56 17.43
CA LYS A 215 -5.38 10.80 18.43
C LYS A 215 -6.00 9.54 18.99
N ASN A 216 -5.88 8.39 18.32
CA ASN A 216 -6.68 7.21 18.65
C ASN A 216 -5.86 5.92 18.88
N ASP A 217 -4.61 5.84 18.42
CA ASP A 217 -3.74 4.70 18.67
C ASP A 217 -2.85 4.96 19.89
N PRO A 218 -2.93 4.16 20.96
CA PRO A 218 -2.21 4.43 22.22
C PRO A 218 -0.70 4.57 22.04
N ILE A 219 -0.08 3.74 21.19
CA ILE A 219 1.39 3.80 20.98
C ILE A 219 1.84 5.13 20.38
N LEU A 220 0.96 5.81 19.64
CA LEU A 220 1.26 7.10 19.03
C LEU A 220 0.93 8.26 19.96
N GLN A 221 -0.11 8.15 20.79
CA GLN A 221 -0.41 9.12 21.83
C GLN A 221 0.74 9.24 22.86
N GLU A 222 1.40 8.13 23.17
CA GLU A 222 2.56 8.12 24.07
C GLU A 222 3.82 8.69 23.42
N LYS A 223 3.97 8.54 22.10
CA LYS A 223 5.18 8.93 21.35
C LYS A 223 5.18 10.37 20.83
N PHE A 224 4.00 10.98 20.61
CA PHE A 224 3.88 12.25 19.87
C PHE A 224 2.86 13.22 20.46
#